data_AF-A0A811S4C0-F1
#
_entry.id   AF-A0A811S4C0-F1
#
_cell.length_a   1.000
_cell.length_b   1.000
_cell.length_c   1.000
_cell.angle_alpha   90.00
_cell.angle_beta   90.00
_cell.angle_gamma   90.00
#
_symmetry.space_group_name_H-M   'P 1'
#
loop_
_entity.id
_entity.type
_entity.pdbx_description
1 polymer ?
#
loop_
_entity_poly.entity_id
_entity_poly.type
_entity_poly.pdbx_seq_one_letter_code
_entity_poly.pdbx_strand_id
1 'polypeptide(L)'
;MQPAPVRCAPQWLRGLLSEELFDVCVAHPGERKNDKNHFCVDCAAALCRHCLPHEHAHDVLQIRKYRQVRIQQKLYPSYRE
;
A
#
# COMPACT_ATOMS: atom_id res chain seq x y z
N MET A 1 9.81 8.68 38.59
CA MET A 1 9.63 7.73 37.48
C MET A 1 9.19 8.52 36.26
N GLN A 2 10.01 8.62 35.22
CA GLN A 2 9.59 9.23 33.96
C GLN A 2 8.81 8.16 33.16
N PRO A 3 7.63 8.47 32.60
CA PRO A 3 6.91 7.52 31.76
C PRO A 3 7.76 7.23 30.52
N ALA A 4 7.91 5.94 30.19
CA ALA A 4 8.59 5.53 28.96
C ALA A 4 7.94 6.22 27.75
N PRO A 5 8.70 6.68 26.76
CA PRO A 5 8.14 7.30 25.58
C PRO A 5 7.19 6.30 24.91
N VAL A 6 5.90 6.63 24.92
CA VAL A 6 4.89 5.89 24.18
C VAL A 6 5.32 5.98 22.73
N ARG A 7 5.75 4.86 22.15
CA ARG A 7 6.17 4.80 20.75
C ARG A 7 4.92 4.98 19.89
N CYS A 8 4.53 6.22 19.66
CA CYS A 8 3.42 6.55 18.77
C CYS A 8 3.84 6.16 17.35
N ALA A 9 3.10 5.23 16.75
CA ALA A 9 3.28 4.90 15.34
C ALA A 9 3.16 6.18 14.50
N PRO A 10 4.03 6.38 13.49
CA PRO A 10 3.94 7.56 12.64
C PRO A 10 2.61 7.56 11.89
N GLN A 11 2.09 8.76 11.60
CA GLN A 11 0.75 8.94 11.01
C GLN A 11 0.60 8.21 9.68
N TRP A 12 1.63 8.26 8.83
CA TRP A 12 1.65 7.56 7.54
C TRP A 12 1.48 6.05 7.69
N LEU A 13 2.00 5.44 8.77
CA LEU A 13 1.87 4.01 9.01
C LEU A 13 0.43 3.64 9.39
N ARG A 14 -0.24 4.51 10.16
CA ARG A 14 -1.66 4.30 10.48
C ARG A 14 -2.53 4.45 9.23
N GLY A 15 -2.25 5.47 8.40
CA GLY A 15 -2.94 5.67 7.13
C GLY A 15 -2.75 4.48 6.19
N LEU A 16 -1.51 4.01 6.02
CA LEU A 16 -1.17 2.85 5.20
C LEU A 16 -1.93 1.59 5.61
N LEU A 17 -2.08 1.35 6.91
CA LEU A 17 -2.76 0.17 7.45
C LEU A 17 -4.29 0.28 7.42
N SER A 18 -4.83 1.50 7.33
CA SER A 18 -6.28 1.75 7.33
C SER A 18 -6.85 1.94 5.92
N GLU A 19 -5.99 2.24 4.94
CA GLU A 19 -6.38 2.49 3.55
C GLU A 19 -6.74 1.21 2.78
N GLU A 20 -7.73 1.34 1.90
CA GLU A 20 -8.14 0.29 0.97
C GLU A 20 -7.23 0.33 -0.27
N LEU A 21 -6.09 -0.34 -0.15
CA LEU A 21 -5.12 -0.48 -1.23
C LEU A 21 -5.62 -1.44 -2.30
N PHE A 22 -5.21 -1.21 -3.55
CA PHE A 22 -5.60 -1.97 -4.76
C PHE A 22 -7.03 -1.74 -5.25
N ASP A 23 -7.77 -0.80 -4.69
CA ASP A 23 -9.05 -0.37 -5.25
C ASP A 23 -8.89 0.50 -6.49
N VAL A 24 -9.96 0.54 -7.29
CA VAL A 24 -10.02 1.35 -8.51
C VAL A 24 -10.02 2.83 -8.14
N CYS A 25 -9.16 3.60 -8.77
CA CYS A 25 -9.17 5.05 -8.61
C CYS A 25 -10.46 5.66 -9.15
N VAL A 26 -11.24 6.29 -8.27
CA VAL A 26 -12.49 6.99 -8.62
C VAL A 26 -12.24 8.22 -9.50
N ALA A 27 -11.08 8.87 -9.36
CA ALA A 27 -10.72 10.02 -10.20
C ALA A 27 -10.33 9.63 -11.64
N HIS A 28 -9.90 8.38 -11.87
CA HIS A 28 -9.44 7.88 -13.16
C HIS A 28 -10.14 6.57 -13.56
N PRO A 29 -11.48 6.54 -13.68
CA PRO A 29 -12.23 5.29 -13.85
C PRO A 29 -12.00 4.60 -15.19
N GLY A 30 -11.68 5.35 -16.25
CA GLY A 30 -11.51 4.82 -17.61
C GLY A 30 -10.07 4.47 -17.99
N GLU A 31 -9.11 4.68 -17.09
CA GLU A 31 -7.70 4.61 -17.44
C GLU A 31 -7.11 3.23 -17.11
N ARG A 32 -6.21 2.75 -17.98
CA ARG A 32 -5.61 1.42 -17.79
C ARG A 32 -4.67 1.45 -16.58
N LYS A 33 -4.72 0.40 -15.76
CA LYS A 33 -3.92 0.25 -14.53
C LYS A 33 -4.17 1.39 -13.52
N ASN A 34 -5.44 1.65 -13.24
CA ASN A 34 -5.89 2.66 -12.28
C ASN A 34 -6.03 2.13 -10.84
N ASP A 35 -5.51 0.95 -10.55
CA ASP A 35 -5.46 0.41 -9.19
C ASP A 35 -4.61 1.30 -8.28
N LYS A 36 -5.12 1.58 -7.06
CA LYS A 36 -4.42 2.33 -6.02
C LYS A 36 -3.31 1.47 -5.39
N ASN A 37 -2.20 1.29 -6.11
CA ASN A 37 -1.05 0.51 -5.68
C ASN A 37 0.15 1.37 -5.23
N HIS A 38 -0.02 2.68 -5.14
CA HIS A 38 0.96 3.60 -4.58
C HIS A 38 0.39 4.24 -3.32
N PHE A 39 1.24 4.65 -2.39
CA PHE A 39 0.84 5.36 -1.18
C PHE A 39 1.81 6.51 -0.92
N CYS A 40 1.28 7.72 -0.78
CA CYS A 40 2.09 8.88 -0.44
C CYS A 40 2.22 9.00 1.08
N VAL A 41 3.46 9.04 1.57
CA VAL A 41 3.80 9.12 3.00
C VAL A 41 3.38 10.48 3.57
N ASP A 42 3.62 11.56 2.82
CA ASP A 42 3.32 12.93 3.26
C ASP A 42 1.81 13.21 3.29
N CYS A 43 1.08 12.74 2.28
CA CYS A 43 -0.38 12.88 2.21
C CYS A 43 -1.13 11.80 3.00
N ALA A 44 -0.43 10.75 3.45
CA ALA A 44 -1.02 9.55 4.05
C ALA A 44 -2.20 8.97 3.25
N ALA A 45 -2.08 8.91 1.92
CA ALA A 45 -3.19 8.56 1.00
C ALA A 45 -2.78 7.54 -0.07
N ALA A 46 -3.74 6.69 -0.45
CA ALA A 46 -3.58 5.71 -1.52
C ALA A 46 -3.83 6.32 -2.91
N LEU A 47 -2.90 6.08 -3.83
CA LEU A 47 -2.84 6.70 -5.15
C LEU A 47 -2.71 5.64 -6.24
N CYS A 48 -3.33 5.89 -7.40
CA CYS A 48 -2.98 5.17 -8.63
C CYS A 48 -1.79 5.83 -9.32
N ARG A 49 -1.24 5.18 -10.35
CA ARG A 49 -0.11 5.72 -11.16
C ARG A 49 -0.38 7.11 -11.76
N HIS A 50 -1.65 7.48 -11.96
CA HIS A 50 -2.05 8.76 -12.57
C HIS A 50 -2.32 9.84 -11.52
N CYS A 51 -2.52 9.44 -10.26
CA CYS A 51 -2.59 10.36 -9.12
C CYS A 51 -1.21 10.66 -8.52
N LEU A 52 -0.14 10.11 -9.10
CA LEU A 52 1.21 10.37 -8.61
C LEU A 52 1.52 11.86 -8.78
N PRO A 53 2.07 12.51 -7.74
CA PRO A 53 2.52 13.88 -7.89
C PRO A 53 3.63 13.93 -8.95
N HIS A 54 3.55 14.92 -9.83
CA HIS A 54 4.58 15.17 -10.85
C HIS A 54 5.88 15.70 -10.24
N GLU A 55 5.79 16.33 -9.07
CA GLU A 55 6.90 16.93 -8.37
C GLU A 55 7.52 15.95 -7.36
N HIS A 56 8.85 15.96 -7.24
CA HIS A 56 9.64 15.14 -6.32
C HIS A 56 9.48 15.50 -4.82
N ALA A 57 8.45 16.28 -4.46
CA ALA A 57 8.26 16.81 -3.12
C ALA A 57 7.57 15.81 -2.17
N HIS A 58 7.12 14.67 -2.68
CA HIS A 58 6.38 13.68 -1.91
C HIS A 58 7.09 12.32 -1.95
N ASP A 59 7.25 11.72 -0.79
CA ASP A 59 7.71 10.34 -0.64
C ASP A 59 6.56 9.39 -0.96
N VAL A 60 6.77 8.53 -1.95
CA VAL A 60 5.76 7.58 -2.42
C VAL A 60 6.26 6.14 -2.34
N LEU A 61 5.47 5.29 -1.68
CA LEU A 61 5.69 3.86 -1.58
C LEU A 61 4.90 3.12 -2.66
N GLN A 62 5.57 2.24 -3.41
CA GLN A 62 4.89 1.29 -4.28
C GLN A 62 4.59 0.00 -3.51
N ILE A 63 3.32 -0.39 -3.46
CA ILE A 63 2.87 -1.54 -2.67
C ILE A 63 2.59 -2.70 -3.62
N ARG A 64 3.26 -3.82 -3.36
CA ARG A 64 3.15 -5.04 -4.17
C ARG A 64 2.47 -6.13 -3.36
N LYS A 65 1.31 -6.60 -3.84
CA LYS A 65 0.66 -7.79 -3.30
C LYS A 65 1.37 -9.03 -3.86
N TYR A 66 2.08 -9.76 -3.01
CA TYR A 66 2.63 -11.04 -3.41
C TYR A 66 1.51 -12.10 -3.35
N ARG A 67 1.17 -12.69 -4.49
CA ARG A 67 0.27 -13.85 -4.53
C ARG A 67 1.10 -15.10 -4.29
N GLN A 68 0.93 -15.76 -3.14
CA GLN A 68 1.68 -16.95 -2.72
C GLN A 68 1.29 -18.23 -3.49
N VAL A 69 1.21 -18.20 -4.82
CA VAL A 69 0.98 -19.43 -5.60
C VAL A 69 2.21 -20.35 -5.59
N ARG A 70 3.44 -19.81 -5.45
CA ARG A 70 4.68 -20.61 -5.45
C ARG A 70 5.21 -20.99 -4.06
N ILE A 71 4.80 -20.31 -2.99
CA ILE A 71 5.31 -20.60 -1.64
C ILE A 71 4.49 -21.73 -0.98
N GLN A 72 3.17 -21.76 -1.16
CA GLN A 72 2.34 -22.88 -0.70
C GLN A 72 2.70 -24.20 -1.40
N GLN A 73 2.99 -24.19 -2.71
CA GLN A 73 3.42 -25.41 -3.42
C GLN A 73 4.76 -25.97 -2.90
N LYS A 74 5.63 -25.15 -2.31
CA LYS A 74 6.92 -25.58 -1.76
C LYS A 74 6.84 -25.97 -0.28
N LEU A 75 6.04 -25.27 0.53
CA LEU A 75 5.93 -25.52 1.98
C LEU A 75 4.81 -26.50 2.35
N TYR A 76 3.74 -26.58 1.55
CA TYR A 76 2.56 -27.39 1.81
C TYR A 76 2.08 -28.07 0.51
N PRO A 77 2.85 -29.03 -0.03
CA PRO A 77 2.49 -29.75 -1.26
C PRO A 77 1.19 -30.56 -1.16
N SER A 78 0.63 -30.74 0.04
CA SER A 78 -0.63 -31.46 0.31
C SER A 78 -1.90 -30.72 -0.12
N TYR A 79 -1.82 -29.44 -0.47
CA TYR A 79 -2.96 -28.64 -0.96
C TYR A 79 -2.99 -28.54 -2.50
N ARG A 80 -2.28 -29.45 -3.18
CA ARG A 80 -2.37 -29.67 -4.62
C ARG A 80 -3.46 -30.72 -4.87
N GLU A 81 -4.72 -30.31 -4.78
CA GLU A 81 -5.84 -31.01 -5.42
C GLU A 81 -6.29 -30.22 -6.64
#